data_AF-A0A2K4ZN40-F1
#
_entry.id   AF-A0A2K4ZN40-F1
#
_cell.length_a   1.000
_cell.length_b   1.000
_cell.length_c   1.000
_cell.angle_alpha   90.00
_cell.angle_beta   90.00
_cell.angle_gamma   90.00
#
_symmetry.space_group_name_H-M   'P 1'
#
loop_
_entity.id
_entity.type
_entity.pdbx_description
1 polymer ?
#
loop_
_entity_poly.entity_id
_entity_poly.type
_entity_poly.pdbx_seq_one_letter_code
_entity_poly.pdbx_strand_id
1 'polypeptide(L)'
;MGSYYKHKRSEKVEVPYSFQCEHCGKDSGLLKAVLVGTEATDNSNFKTLSQDREDKLCKRAHEYLVQKVKDTHKDAEAKIFSTEFRDQCPNCRQPQSWAVSGLKKKMFENPLVCLGVGAFFAVIAVIGHYFTDEEYMTLTLAAGIFGVGVVAAVACLVWNVVKINIKSKKTAVGMHNFPVIDWSGVQSLLNEP
;
A
#
# COMPACT_ATOMS: atom_id res chain seq x y z
N MET A 1 15.50 32.34 6.98
CA MET A 1 15.15 30.95 6.60
C MET A 1 15.09 30.12 7.87
N GLY A 2 13.90 29.77 8.36
CA GLY A 2 13.78 28.89 9.52
C GLY A 2 14.09 27.44 9.14
N SER A 3 14.83 26.72 9.98
CA SER A 3 15.01 25.28 9.80
C SER A 3 13.72 24.55 10.15
N TYR A 4 13.17 23.81 9.19
CA TYR A 4 11.95 23.02 9.36
C TYR A 4 12.36 21.55 9.50
N TYR A 5 12.03 20.93 10.63
CA TYR A 5 12.32 19.54 10.93
C TYR A 5 11.04 18.70 10.77
N LYS A 6 11.16 17.63 9.97
CA LYS A 6 10.10 16.64 9.77
C LYS A 6 10.36 15.43 10.66
N HIS A 7 9.50 15.24 11.64
CA HIS A 7 9.51 14.11 12.55
C HIS A 7 8.60 13.01 12.01
N LYS A 8 9.07 11.77 12.04
CA LYS A 8 8.42 10.61 11.42
C LYS A 8 8.39 9.46 12.41
N ARG A 9 7.27 8.76 12.48
CA ARG A 9 7.14 7.54 13.27
C ARG A 9 6.22 6.56 12.55
N SER A 10 6.63 5.30 12.52
CA SER A 10 5.80 4.18 12.06
C SER A 10 5.92 3.05 13.06
N GLU A 11 4.82 2.33 13.26
CA GLU A 11 4.79 1.11 14.06
C GLU A 11 4.55 -0.09 13.16
N LYS A 12 5.04 -1.25 13.59
CA LYS A 12 4.95 -2.49 12.84
C LYS A 12 4.63 -3.65 13.77
N VAL A 13 3.96 -4.66 13.23
CA VAL A 13 3.67 -5.91 13.93
C VAL A 13 3.93 -7.11 13.03
N GLU A 14 4.37 -8.21 13.62
CA GLU A 14 4.58 -9.47 12.91
C GLU A 14 3.35 -10.37 13.09
N VAL A 15 2.76 -10.82 11.99
CA VAL A 15 1.63 -11.74 11.99
C VAL A 15 2.10 -13.09 11.45
N PRO A 16 2.11 -14.15 12.28
CA PRO A 16 2.47 -15.49 11.83
C PRO A 16 1.42 -16.07 10.89
N TYR A 17 1.86 -16.84 9.90
CA TYR A 17 0.98 -17.57 9.00
C TYR A 17 1.70 -18.80 8.41
N SER A 18 0.93 -19.76 7.94
CA SER A 18 1.43 -20.90 7.17
C SER A 18 0.45 -21.26 6.06
N PHE A 19 0.92 -22.01 5.06
CA PHE A 19 0.07 -22.52 3.99
C PHE A 19 0.62 -23.83 3.44
N GLN A 20 -0.28 -24.69 2.98
CA GLN A 20 0.10 -25.84 2.18
C GLN A 20 0.23 -25.42 0.71
N CYS A 21 1.41 -25.60 0.13
CA CYS A 21 1.69 -25.20 -1.25
C CYS A 21 0.80 -25.92 -2.25
N GLU A 22 0.13 -25.15 -3.10
CA GLU A 22 -0.78 -25.63 -4.15
C GLU A 22 -0.07 -26.43 -5.25
N HIS A 23 1.25 -26.22 -5.41
CA HIS A 23 2.05 -26.83 -6.48
C HIS A 23 2.78 -28.09 -6.04
N CYS A 24 3.38 -28.10 -4.84
CA CYS A 24 4.19 -29.23 -4.36
C CYS A 24 3.56 -29.97 -3.18
N GLY A 25 2.41 -29.53 -2.66
CA GLY A 25 1.69 -30.14 -1.54
C GLY A 25 2.39 -30.03 -0.18
N LYS A 26 3.61 -29.48 -0.12
CA LYS A 26 4.38 -29.30 1.11
C LYS A 26 3.92 -28.07 1.88
N ASP A 27 3.96 -28.16 3.20
CA ASP A 27 3.77 -27.02 4.09
C ASP A 27 4.89 -25.98 3.90
N SER A 28 4.53 -24.70 3.94
CA SER A 28 5.49 -23.59 3.96
C SER A 28 6.32 -23.54 5.25
N GLY A 29 5.82 -24.16 6.33
CA GLY A 29 6.26 -23.87 7.69
C GLY A 29 5.74 -22.51 8.16
N LEU A 30 6.15 -22.12 9.36
CA LEU A 30 5.77 -20.85 9.97
C LEU A 30 6.48 -19.69 9.27
N LEU A 31 5.71 -18.84 8.61
CA LEU A 31 6.15 -17.59 8.01
C LEU A 31 5.61 -16.41 8.83
N LYS A 32 6.20 -15.23 8.62
CA LYS A 32 5.79 -13.99 9.28
C LYS A 32 5.58 -12.88 8.27
N ALA A 33 4.41 -12.25 8.32
CA ALA A 33 4.11 -11.04 7.56
C ALA A 33 4.33 -9.83 8.46
N VAL A 34 5.00 -8.80 7.96
CA VAL A 34 5.25 -7.57 8.71
C VAL A 34 4.22 -6.55 8.27
N LEU A 35 3.22 -6.29 9.12
CA LEU A 35 2.25 -5.22 8.86
C LEU A 35 2.82 -3.92 9.40
N VAL A 36 2.96 -2.91 8.54
CA VAL A 36 3.45 -1.58 8.92
C VAL A 36 2.31 -0.58 8.76
N GLY A 37 2.04 0.19 9.81
CA GLY A 37 1.08 1.30 9.77
C GLY A 37 1.60 2.44 8.89
N THR A 38 0.69 3.29 8.42
CA THR A 38 1.05 4.51 7.69
C THR A 38 2.01 5.36 8.54
N GLU A 39 3.04 5.96 7.93
CA GLU A 39 3.99 6.81 8.64
C GLU A 39 3.27 8.08 9.15
N ALA A 40 3.23 8.25 10.47
CA ALA A 40 2.78 9.49 11.08
C ALA A 40 3.89 10.54 10.97
N THR A 41 3.51 11.74 10.58
CA THR A 41 4.44 12.86 10.45
C THR A 41 4.02 14.05 11.30
N ASP A 42 4.99 14.70 11.92
CA ASP A 42 4.82 15.99 12.56
C ASP A 42 5.92 16.96 12.12
N ASN A 43 5.50 18.18 11.79
CA ASN A 43 6.36 19.20 11.24
C ASN A 43 6.60 20.27 12.31
N SER A 44 7.85 20.57 12.64
CA SER A 44 8.16 21.58 13.64
C SER A 44 9.41 22.39 13.28
N ASN A 45 9.49 23.62 13.80
CA ASN A 45 10.68 24.46 13.67
C ASN A 45 11.82 24.02 14.62
N PHE A 46 11.61 22.95 15.40
CA PHE A 46 12.52 22.50 16.44
C PHE A 46 13.06 21.12 16.13
N LYS A 47 14.36 20.94 16.39
CA LYS A 47 15.05 19.67 16.15
C LYS A 47 14.53 18.54 17.05
N THR A 48 13.94 18.88 18.19
CA THR A 48 13.27 17.94 19.10
C THR A 48 11.81 18.34 19.27
N LEU A 49 10.94 17.34 19.43
CA LEU A 49 9.54 17.58 19.78
C LEU A 49 9.41 17.79 21.30
N SER A 50 8.39 18.55 21.69
CA SER A 50 7.94 18.54 23.08
C SER A 50 7.29 17.20 23.39
N GLN A 51 7.31 16.79 24.65
CA GLN A 51 6.76 15.50 25.09
C GLN A 51 5.30 15.28 24.63
N ASP A 52 4.43 16.29 24.77
CA ASP A 52 3.04 16.22 24.28
C ASP A 52 2.93 15.98 22.76
N ARG A 53 3.84 16.53 21.96
CA ARG A 53 3.83 16.34 20.50
C ARG A 53 4.39 14.99 20.11
N GLU A 54 5.39 14.51 20.84
CA GLU A 54 5.92 13.17 20.69
C GLU A 54 4.86 12.13 21.05
N ASP A 55 4.15 12.29 22.18
CA ASP A 55 3.06 11.40 22.60
C ASP A 55 1.92 11.38 21.56
N LYS A 56 1.55 12.54 20.99
CA LYS A 56 0.59 12.61 19.88
C LYS A 56 1.10 11.93 18.61
N LEU A 57 2.39 12.02 18.31
CA LEU A 57 2.99 11.35 17.16
C LEU A 57 3.00 9.82 17.35
N CYS A 58 3.32 9.35 18.55
CA CYS A 58 3.23 7.95 18.96
C CYS A 58 1.80 7.43 18.82
N LYS A 59 0.83 8.16 19.40
CA LYS A 59 -0.58 7.78 19.37
C LYS A 59 -1.09 7.65 17.93
N ARG A 60 -0.78 8.62 17.05
CA ARG A 60 -1.16 8.54 15.63
C ARG A 60 -0.51 7.37 14.90
N ALA A 61 0.78 7.11 15.15
CA ALA A 61 1.47 5.97 14.53
C ALA A 61 0.84 4.63 14.97
N HIS A 62 0.44 4.54 16.24
CA HIS A 62 -0.26 3.39 16.80
C HIS A 62 -1.66 3.21 16.21
N GLU A 63 -2.48 4.27 16.18
CA GLU A 63 -3.81 4.26 15.56
C GLU A 63 -3.74 3.81 14.09
N TYR A 64 -2.73 4.26 13.34
CA TYR A 64 -2.51 3.79 11.97
C TYR A 64 -2.13 2.32 11.86
N LEU A 65 -1.37 1.79 12.82
CA LEU A 65 -1.08 0.35 12.88
C LEU A 65 -2.34 -0.45 13.21
N VAL A 66 -3.11 -0.03 14.22
CA VAL A 66 -4.38 -0.67 14.62
C VAL A 66 -5.34 -0.73 13.44
N GLN A 67 -5.54 0.40 12.76
CA GLN A 67 -6.38 0.46 11.56
C GLN A 67 -5.87 -0.50 10.48
N LYS A 68 -4.56 -0.52 10.23
CA LYS A 68 -3.94 -1.42 9.25
C LYS A 68 -4.19 -2.89 9.57
N VAL A 69 -4.08 -3.29 10.84
CA VAL A 69 -4.32 -4.66 11.30
C VAL A 69 -5.79 -5.03 11.14
N LYS A 70 -6.71 -4.17 11.59
CA LYS A 70 -8.16 -4.37 11.44
C LYS A 70 -8.59 -4.50 9.97
N ASP A 71 -8.10 -3.62 9.10
CA ASP A 71 -8.39 -3.67 7.67
C ASP A 71 -7.84 -4.95 7.03
N THR A 72 -6.63 -5.36 7.41
CA THR A 72 -6.01 -6.59 6.90
C THR A 72 -6.73 -7.85 7.39
N HIS A 73 -7.22 -7.85 8.63
CA HIS A 73 -8.03 -8.94 9.19
C HIS A 73 -9.37 -9.06 8.46
N LYS A 74 -10.10 -7.94 8.32
CA LYS A 74 -11.37 -7.89 7.59
C LYS A 74 -11.22 -8.33 6.13
N ASP A 75 -10.15 -7.92 5.47
CA ASP A 75 -9.82 -8.39 4.12
C ASP A 75 -9.61 -9.91 4.09
N ALA A 76 -8.86 -10.46 5.06
CA ALA A 76 -8.59 -11.88 5.12
C ALA A 76 -9.86 -12.71 5.35
N GLU A 77 -10.81 -12.22 6.16
CA GLU A 77 -12.15 -12.82 6.31
C GLU A 77 -12.91 -12.86 4.98
N ALA A 78 -12.75 -11.81 4.16
CA ALA A 78 -13.29 -11.74 2.80
C ALA A 78 -12.44 -12.50 1.75
N LYS A 79 -11.43 -13.29 2.17
CA LYS A 79 -10.48 -14.02 1.31
C LYS A 79 -9.63 -13.11 0.41
N ILE A 80 -9.44 -11.86 0.82
CA ILE A 80 -8.55 -10.90 0.21
C ILE A 80 -7.28 -10.83 1.06
N PHE A 81 -6.18 -11.38 0.55
CA PHE A 81 -4.94 -11.45 1.33
C PHE A 81 -4.04 -10.28 0.99
N SER A 82 -3.55 -9.55 1.99
CA SER A 82 -2.62 -8.44 1.79
C SER A 82 -1.33 -8.91 1.07
N THR A 83 -0.74 -8.02 0.28
CA THR A 83 0.54 -8.28 -0.40
C THR A 83 1.73 -8.42 0.56
N GLU A 84 1.54 -8.11 1.85
CA GLU A 84 2.54 -8.33 2.92
C GLU A 84 2.75 -9.83 3.22
N PHE A 85 1.74 -10.66 2.94
CA PHE A 85 1.85 -12.12 3.05
C PHE A 85 2.58 -12.64 1.82
N ARG A 86 3.77 -13.22 2.04
CA ARG A 86 4.59 -13.78 0.95
C ARG A 86 3.93 -15.04 0.42
N ASP A 87 3.69 -15.04 -0.87
CA ASP A 87 2.99 -16.13 -1.56
C ASP A 87 3.93 -17.11 -2.26
N GLN A 88 5.24 -16.90 -2.18
CA GLN A 88 6.19 -17.82 -2.76
C GLN A 88 6.44 -18.97 -1.79
N CYS A 89 6.22 -20.20 -2.25
CA CYS A 89 6.54 -21.37 -1.45
C CYS A 89 8.05 -21.47 -1.20
N PRO A 90 8.53 -21.64 0.04
CA PRO A 90 9.97 -21.77 0.31
C PRO A 90 10.60 -23.02 -0.33
N ASN A 91 9.81 -24.06 -0.58
CA ASN A 91 10.28 -25.33 -1.13
C ASN A 91 10.43 -25.32 -2.66
N CYS A 92 9.46 -24.74 -3.38
CA CYS A 92 9.42 -24.77 -4.85
C CYS A 92 9.43 -23.40 -5.53
N ARG A 93 9.37 -22.31 -4.74
CA ARG A 93 9.34 -20.90 -5.18
C ARG A 93 8.18 -20.52 -6.10
N GLN A 94 7.20 -21.41 -6.26
CA GLN A 94 6.00 -21.11 -7.02
C GLN A 94 5.06 -20.18 -6.23
N PRO A 95 4.38 -19.24 -6.92
CA PRO A 95 3.38 -18.37 -6.30
C PRO A 95 2.15 -19.16 -5.87
N GLN A 96 1.33 -18.62 -4.96
CA GLN A 96 0.04 -19.21 -4.58
C GLN A 96 -1.14 -18.41 -5.16
N SER A 97 -2.26 -19.10 -5.44
CA SER A 97 -3.45 -18.54 -6.07
C SER A 97 -4.15 -17.47 -5.23
N TRP A 98 -4.19 -17.66 -3.90
CA TRP A 98 -4.83 -16.73 -2.97
C TRP A 98 -4.18 -15.33 -2.99
N ALA A 99 -2.91 -15.22 -3.33
CA ALA A 99 -2.22 -13.94 -3.39
C ALA A 99 -2.59 -13.10 -4.63
N VAL A 100 -3.40 -13.64 -5.54
CA VAL A 100 -3.97 -12.88 -6.67
C VAL A 100 -5.05 -11.91 -6.16
N SER A 101 -5.81 -12.25 -5.11
CA SER A 101 -6.87 -11.37 -4.60
C SER A 101 -6.32 -10.06 -4.03
N GLY A 102 -5.20 -10.12 -3.30
CA GLY A 102 -4.47 -8.94 -2.83
C GLY A 102 -3.97 -8.04 -3.94
N LEU A 103 -3.42 -8.65 -5.01
CA LEU A 103 -2.96 -7.90 -6.17
C LEU A 103 -4.11 -7.22 -6.91
N LYS A 104 -5.27 -7.87 -7.03
CA LYS A 104 -6.48 -7.26 -7.61
C LYS A 104 -6.97 -6.07 -6.78
N LYS A 105 -6.94 -6.17 -5.44
CA LYS A 105 -7.32 -5.05 -4.56
C LYS A 105 -6.42 -3.83 -4.77
N LYS A 106 -5.11 -4.02 -4.92
CA LYS A 106 -4.13 -2.94 -5.15
C LYS A 106 -3.94 -2.53 -6.62
N MET A 107 -4.68 -3.13 -7.56
CA MET A 107 -4.46 -2.94 -9.00
C MET A 107 -4.62 -1.48 -9.44
N PHE A 108 -5.50 -0.73 -8.78
CA PHE A 108 -5.79 0.67 -9.10
C PHE A 108 -5.04 1.69 -8.25
N GLU A 109 -4.31 1.27 -7.22
CA GLU A 109 -3.64 2.19 -6.28
C GLU A 109 -2.63 3.09 -7.00
N ASN A 110 -1.67 2.51 -7.73
CA ASN A 110 -0.66 3.28 -8.47
C ASN A 110 -1.26 4.12 -9.61
N PRO A 111 -2.15 3.59 -10.48
CA PRO A 111 -2.80 4.41 -11.51
C PRO A 111 -3.56 5.62 -10.95
N LEU A 112 -4.26 5.44 -9.83
CA LEU A 112 -5.02 6.52 -9.21
C LEU A 112 -4.11 7.61 -8.65
N VAL A 113 -2.95 7.24 -8.08
CA VAL A 113 -1.92 8.20 -7.67
C VAL A 113 -1.37 8.98 -8.86
N CYS A 114 -1.05 8.30 -9.98
CA CYS A 114 -0.58 8.98 -11.20
C CYS A 114 -1.61 9.99 -11.74
N LEU A 115 -2.90 9.61 -11.78
CA LEU A 115 -3.97 10.52 -12.17
C LEU A 115 -4.11 11.69 -11.21
N GLY A 116 -4.06 11.44 -9.90
CA GLY A 116 -4.17 12.48 -8.88
C GLY A 116 -3.04 13.51 -8.97
N VAL A 117 -1.80 13.05 -9.14
CA VAL A 117 -0.63 13.93 -9.30
C VAL A 117 -0.71 14.73 -10.61
N GLY A 118 -1.07 14.09 -11.73
CA GLY A 118 -1.23 14.77 -13.02
C GLY A 118 -2.33 15.83 -12.99
N ALA A 119 -3.48 15.50 -12.40
CA ALA A 119 -4.59 16.44 -12.21
C ALA A 119 -4.19 17.62 -11.31
N PHE A 120 -3.46 17.35 -10.22
CA PHE A 120 -2.98 18.39 -9.31
C PHE A 120 -2.09 19.42 -10.02
N PHE A 121 -1.09 18.98 -10.79
CA PHE A 121 -0.23 19.88 -11.54
C PHE A 121 -0.96 20.60 -12.68
N ALA A 122 -1.90 19.93 -13.35
CA ALA A 122 -2.72 20.56 -14.37
C ALA A 122 -3.59 21.68 -13.79
N VAL A 123 -4.17 21.49 -12.60
CA VAL A 123 -4.94 22.54 -11.90
C VAL A 123 -4.06 23.73 -11.54
N ILE A 124 -2.84 23.51 -11.05
CA ILE A 124 -1.88 24.59 -10.80
C ILE A 124 -1.59 25.37 -12.09
N ALA A 125 -1.41 24.66 -13.22
CA ALA A 125 -1.16 25.30 -14.50
C ALA A 125 -2.35 26.14 -14.98
N VAL A 126 -3.59 25.66 -14.80
CA VAL A 126 -4.81 26.41 -15.11
C VAL A 126 -4.95 27.65 -14.22
N ILE A 127 -4.69 27.52 -12.91
CA ILE A 127 -4.73 28.67 -12.01
C ILE A 127 -3.66 29.69 -12.43
N GLY A 128 -2.44 29.26 -12.73
CA GLY A 128 -1.40 30.12 -13.28
C GLY A 128 -1.87 30.86 -14.53
N HIS A 129 -2.46 30.15 -15.49
CA HIS A 129 -2.98 30.75 -16.72
C HIS A 129 -4.00 31.88 -16.48
N TYR A 130 -4.86 31.77 -15.46
CA TYR A 130 -5.91 32.76 -15.19
C TYR A 130 -5.52 33.85 -14.20
N PHE A 131 -4.54 33.61 -13.33
CA PHE A 131 -4.21 34.49 -12.20
C PHE A 131 -2.79 35.06 -12.27
N THR A 132 -2.01 34.74 -13.30
CA THR A 132 -0.66 35.29 -13.53
C THR A 132 -0.50 35.74 -14.97
N ASP A 133 0.26 36.82 -15.20
CA ASP A 133 0.55 37.35 -16.54
C ASP A 133 1.69 36.58 -17.25
N GLU A 134 1.92 35.32 -16.87
CA GLU A 134 3.01 34.49 -17.37
C GLU A 134 2.63 33.85 -18.71
N GLU A 135 3.21 34.33 -19.81
CA GLU A 135 2.85 33.95 -21.19
C GLU A 135 3.06 32.44 -21.49
N TYR A 136 3.95 31.76 -20.76
CA TYR A 136 4.22 30.34 -20.95
C TYR A 136 3.18 29.41 -20.28
N MET A 137 2.38 29.92 -19.34
CA MET A 137 1.35 29.14 -18.64
C MET A 137 0.09 29.06 -19.49
N THR A 138 0.13 28.25 -20.56
CA THR A 138 -0.99 28.10 -21.51
C THR A 138 -1.93 26.97 -21.13
N LEU A 139 -3.18 27.04 -21.61
CA LEU A 139 -4.14 25.95 -21.48
C LEU A 139 -3.64 24.64 -22.14
N THR A 140 -2.88 24.77 -23.24
CA THR A 140 -2.23 23.64 -23.92
C THR A 140 -1.17 22.97 -23.05
N LEU A 141 -0.38 23.75 -22.30
CA LEU A 141 0.58 23.22 -21.33
C LEU A 141 -0.14 22.42 -20.24
N ALA A 142 -1.23 22.97 -19.67
CA ALA A 142 -2.02 22.29 -18.66
C ALA A 142 -2.62 20.96 -19.19
N ALA A 143 -3.16 20.97 -20.41
CA ALA A 143 -3.65 19.77 -21.07
C ALA A 143 -2.53 18.74 -21.33
N GLY A 144 -1.33 19.20 -21.70
CA GLY A 144 -0.14 18.37 -21.85
C GLY A 144 0.28 17.69 -20.55
N ILE A 145 0.33 18.44 -19.44
CA ILE A 145 0.64 17.92 -18.09
C ILE A 145 -0.37 16.84 -17.68
N PHE A 146 -1.67 17.13 -17.86
CA PHE A 146 -2.71 16.16 -17.58
C PHE A 146 -2.59 14.90 -18.46
N GLY A 147 -2.34 15.09 -19.76
CA GLY A 147 -2.14 14.01 -20.73
C GLY A 147 -1.00 13.08 -20.34
N VAL A 148 0.14 13.61 -19.89
CA VAL A 148 1.26 12.81 -19.36
C VAL A 148 0.82 11.99 -18.13
N GLY A 149 0.07 12.60 -17.21
CA GLY A 149 -0.49 11.91 -16.04
C GLY A 149 -1.39 10.73 -16.42
N VAL A 150 -2.28 10.92 -17.41
CA VAL A 150 -3.16 9.88 -17.93
C VAL A 150 -2.36 8.74 -18.57
N VAL A 151 -1.37 9.05 -19.42
CA VAL A 151 -0.52 8.03 -20.05
C VAL A 151 0.23 7.20 -19.01
N ALA A 152 0.80 7.85 -17.99
CA ALA A 152 1.47 7.17 -16.89
C ALA A 152 0.51 6.23 -16.13
N ALA A 153 -0.71 6.70 -15.84
CA ALA A 153 -1.73 5.89 -15.16
C ALA A 153 -2.13 4.65 -15.96
N VAL A 154 -2.33 4.80 -17.28
CA VAL A 154 -2.63 3.68 -18.19
C VAL A 154 -1.48 2.69 -18.22
N ALA A 155 -0.22 3.15 -18.32
CA ALA A 155 0.95 2.28 -18.30
C ALA A 155 1.06 1.48 -17.00
N CYS A 156 0.84 2.12 -15.84
CA CYS A 156 0.80 1.44 -14.55
C CYS A 156 -0.32 0.40 -14.46
N LEU A 157 -1.51 0.73 -14.99
CA LEU A 157 -2.64 -0.19 -14.96
C LEU A 157 -2.36 -1.42 -15.82
N VAL A 158 -1.86 -1.23 -17.05
CA VAL A 158 -1.47 -2.32 -17.95
C VAL A 158 -0.42 -3.21 -17.27
N TRP A 159 0.60 -2.63 -16.64
CA TRP A 159 1.61 -3.40 -15.91
C TRP A 159 1.01 -4.26 -14.78
N ASN A 160 0.09 -3.69 -13.99
CA ASN A 160 -0.58 -4.41 -12.92
C ASN A 160 -1.46 -5.56 -13.45
N VAL A 161 -2.20 -5.33 -14.53
CA VAL A 161 -3.02 -6.35 -15.20
C VAL A 161 -2.15 -7.48 -15.74
N VAL A 162 -1.03 -7.16 -16.39
CA VAL A 162 -0.07 -8.17 -16.90
C VAL A 162 0.49 -9.00 -15.75
N LYS A 163 0.93 -8.37 -14.66
CA LYS A 163 1.45 -9.05 -13.46
C LYS A 163 0.40 -10.02 -12.86
N ILE A 164 -0.85 -9.56 -12.73
CA ILE A 164 -1.97 -10.37 -12.23
C ILE A 164 -2.25 -11.55 -13.16
N ASN A 165 -2.29 -11.32 -14.48
CA ASN A 165 -2.55 -12.37 -15.46
C ASN A 165 -1.44 -13.43 -15.48
N ILE A 166 -0.17 -13.03 -15.41
CA ILE A 166 0.95 -13.99 -15.33
C ILE A 166 0.81 -14.86 -14.09
N LYS A 167 0.54 -14.26 -12.93
CA LYS A 167 0.39 -15.01 -11.68
C LYS A 167 -0.84 -15.92 -11.71
N SER A 168 -1.98 -15.39 -12.16
CA SER A 168 -3.23 -16.14 -12.29
C SER A 168 -3.08 -17.34 -13.22
N LYS A 169 -2.32 -17.23 -14.31
CA LYS A 169 -2.03 -18.35 -15.21
C LYS A 169 -1.17 -19.41 -14.54
N LYS A 170 -0.13 -19.00 -13.79
CA LYS A 170 0.75 -19.93 -13.06
C LYS A 170 -0.01 -20.71 -11.98
N THR A 171 -0.97 -20.07 -11.34
CA THR A 171 -1.75 -20.66 -10.23
C THR A 171 -3.14 -21.13 -10.65
N ALA A 172 -3.37 -21.30 -11.96
CA ALA A 172 -4.67 -21.77 -12.48
C ALA A 172 -4.85 -23.28 -12.30
N VAL A 173 -3.75 -24.02 -12.19
CA VAL A 173 -3.73 -25.49 -12.11
C VAL A 173 -3.16 -25.89 -10.76
N GLY A 174 -3.97 -26.54 -9.94
CA GLY A 174 -3.59 -26.99 -8.61
C GLY A 174 -4.76 -27.01 -7.63
N MET A 175 -4.49 -27.41 -6.40
CA MET A 175 -5.43 -27.22 -5.29
C MET A 175 -5.52 -25.73 -4.96
N HIS A 176 -6.66 -25.26 -4.46
CA HIS A 176 -6.80 -23.90 -3.93
C HIS A 176 -6.78 -23.93 -2.41
N ASN A 177 -5.62 -23.66 -1.83
CA ASN A 177 -5.40 -23.72 -0.39
C ASN A 177 -5.24 -22.30 0.15
N PHE A 178 -6.06 -21.90 1.12
CA PHE A 178 -5.90 -20.62 1.78
C PHE A 178 -4.83 -20.69 2.88
N PRO A 179 -4.09 -19.58 3.12
CA PRO A 179 -3.17 -19.53 4.24
C PRO A 179 -3.95 -19.50 5.55
N VAL A 180 -3.39 -20.18 6.56
CA VAL A 180 -3.84 -20.08 7.94
C VAL A 180 -3.05 -18.95 8.58
N ILE A 181 -3.74 -17.89 9.00
CA ILE A 181 -3.14 -16.72 9.65
C ILE A 181 -3.43 -16.80 11.13
N ASP A 182 -2.39 -16.66 11.95
CA ASP A 182 -2.50 -16.63 13.39
C ASP A 182 -2.70 -15.19 13.89
N TRP A 183 -3.95 -14.85 14.16
CA TRP A 183 -4.35 -13.54 14.68
C TRP A 183 -4.18 -13.40 16.19
N SER A 184 -3.90 -14.50 16.91
CA SER A 184 -3.80 -14.47 18.37
C SER A 184 -2.70 -13.51 18.86
N GLY A 185 -1.59 -13.43 18.12
CA GLY A 185 -0.47 -12.52 18.40
C GLY A 185 -0.81 -11.03 18.22
N VAL A 186 -1.92 -10.69 17.57
CA VAL A 186 -2.37 -9.31 17.36
C VAL A 186 -3.79 -9.05 17.86
N GLN A 187 -4.33 -9.96 18.67
CA GLN A 187 -5.69 -9.86 19.19
C GLN A 187 -5.91 -8.60 20.03
N SER A 188 -4.87 -8.12 20.74
CA SER A 188 -4.94 -6.87 21.48
C SER A 188 -5.27 -5.69 20.56
N LEU A 189 -4.58 -5.59 19.41
CA LEU A 189 -4.78 -4.53 18.41
C LEU A 189 -6.16 -4.65 17.73
N LEU A 190 -6.68 -5.87 17.55
CA LEU A 190 -8.00 -6.09 16.96
C LEU A 190 -9.14 -5.68 17.91
N ASN A 191 -8.92 -5.81 19.22
CA ASN A 191 -9.91 -5.48 20.25
C ASN A 191 -9.90 -3.99 20.65
N GLU A 192 -8.89 -3.23 20.24
CA GLU A 192 -8.84 -1.80 20.46
C GLU A 192 -10.00 -1.10 19.73
N PRO A 193 -10.59 -0.03 20.28
CA PRO A 193 -11.67 0.73 19.63
C PRO A 193 -11.22 1.38 18.32
#